data_AF-A0A1M4MNB5-F1
#
_entry.id   AF-A0A1M4MNB5-F1
#
_cell.length_a   1.000
_cell.length_b   1.000
_cell.length_c   1.000
_cell.angle_alpha   90.00
_cell.angle_beta   90.00
_cell.angle_gamma   90.00
#
_symmetry.space_group_name_H-M   'P 1'
#
loop_
_entity.id
_entity.type
_entity.pdbx_description
1 polymer ?
#
loop_
_entity_poly.entity_id
_entity_poly.type
_entity_poly.pdbx_seq_one_letter_code
_entity_poly.pdbx_strand_id
1 'polypeptide(L)'
;MVGGTFDPLHAGHRKLLSRSFELAGPDGEVIIGLTTDEFAGAKVHPVHNYKKRLENITLFIREHGYTATWTVEPLADRYGSAIVADFDILVVSEETFPVAVEINEIRRERGKRKVDLHEISCVLAEDGRRISSTRICRGEIDRHGRLIR
;
A
#
# COMPACT_ATOMS: atom_id res chain seq x y z
N MET A 1 3.27 9.35 1.91
CA MET A 1 2.42 8.32 2.57
C MET A 1 2.00 7.26 1.58
N VAL A 2 1.85 6.02 2.05
CA VAL A 2 1.30 4.89 1.28
C VAL A 2 0.52 3.98 2.23
N GLY A 3 -0.58 3.37 1.79
CA GLY A 3 -1.44 2.57 2.66
C GLY A 3 -1.90 1.27 2.01
N GLY A 4 -2.07 0.21 2.80
CA GLY A 4 -2.57 -1.06 2.30
C GLY A 4 -2.62 -2.19 3.33
N THR A 5 -3.26 -3.29 2.95
CA THR A 5 -3.23 -4.54 3.73
C THR A 5 -1.93 -5.31 3.50
N PHE A 6 -1.36 -5.23 2.29
CA PHE A 6 -0.06 -5.79 1.92
C PHE A 6 0.09 -7.30 2.12
N ASP A 7 -0.99 -8.07 1.90
CA ASP A 7 -0.97 -9.51 2.15
C ASP A 7 -1.79 -10.35 1.16
N PRO A 8 -1.21 -11.43 0.59
CA PRO A 8 0.23 -11.69 0.55
C PRO A 8 0.99 -10.55 -0.17
N LEU A 9 2.25 -10.33 0.22
CA LEU A 9 3.09 -9.26 -0.36
C LEU A 9 3.55 -9.61 -1.79
N HIS A 10 2.71 -9.25 -2.77
CA HIS A 10 2.89 -9.52 -4.20
C HIS A 10 3.55 -8.38 -4.98
N ALA A 11 3.85 -8.60 -6.26
CA ALA A 11 4.56 -7.65 -7.12
C ALA A 11 3.89 -6.26 -7.20
N GLY A 12 2.55 -6.20 -7.26
CA GLY A 12 1.81 -4.93 -7.17
C GLY A 12 2.10 -4.12 -5.89
N HIS A 13 2.07 -4.76 -4.72
CA HIS A 13 2.42 -4.12 -3.45
C HIS A 13 3.88 -3.65 -3.43
N ARG A 14 4.80 -4.47 -3.94
CA ARG A 14 6.23 -4.13 -4.00
C ARG A 14 6.47 -2.91 -4.88
N LYS A 15 5.82 -2.84 -6.05
CA LYS A 15 5.86 -1.65 -6.93
C LYS A 15 5.36 -0.40 -6.22
N LEU A 16 4.26 -0.50 -5.47
CA LEU A 16 3.70 0.61 -4.69
C LEU A 16 4.68 1.13 -3.64
N LEU A 17 5.28 0.22 -2.87
CA LEU A 17 6.26 0.55 -1.85
C LEU A 17 7.54 1.13 -2.47
N SER A 18 8.12 0.47 -3.47
CA SER A 18 9.31 0.96 -4.20
C SER A 18 9.10 2.38 -4.71
N ARG A 19 7.95 2.65 -5.35
CA ARG A 19 7.65 3.98 -5.86
C ARG A 19 7.55 5.02 -4.75
N SER A 20 7.06 4.64 -3.58
CA SER A 20 6.99 5.53 -2.42
C SER A 20 8.38 5.93 -1.93
N PHE A 21 9.33 5.00 -1.89
CA PHE A 21 10.72 5.28 -1.53
C PHE A 21 11.46 6.09 -2.59
N GLU A 22 11.22 5.82 -3.88
CA GLU A 22 11.78 6.62 -4.98
C GLU A 22 11.35 8.09 -4.90
N LEU A 23 10.08 8.35 -4.59
CA LEU A 23 9.54 9.71 -4.50
C LEU A 23 9.98 10.45 -3.24
N ALA A 24 10.16 9.72 -2.12
CA ALA A 24 10.73 10.31 -0.91
C ALA A 24 12.18 10.75 -1.12
N GLY A 25 12.95 9.99 -1.90
CA GLY A 25 14.37 10.26 -2.11
C GLY A 25 15.21 10.04 -0.84
N PRO A 26 16.52 10.34 -0.87
CA PRO A 26 17.43 9.96 0.20
C PRO A 26 17.15 10.62 1.56
N ASP A 27 16.70 11.87 1.55
CA ASP A 27 16.43 12.67 2.74
C ASP A 27 14.93 12.72 3.11
N GLY A 28 14.11 11.92 2.42
CA GLY A 28 12.67 11.87 2.65
C GLY A 28 12.25 10.88 3.71
N GLU A 29 10.95 10.92 4.02
CA GLU A 29 10.30 9.98 4.94
C GLU A 29 9.13 9.27 4.25
N VAL A 30 9.03 7.96 4.47
CA VAL A 30 7.90 7.13 4.02
C VAL A 30 7.10 6.63 5.22
N ILE A 31 5.92 7.20 5.42
CA ILE A 31 4.93 6.65 6.36
C ILE A 31 4.09 5.60 5.63
N ILE A 32 4.12 4.37 6.14
CA ILE A 32 3.42 3.21 5.60
C ILE A 32 2.25 2.87 6.52
N GLY A 33 1.04 3.12 6.06
CA GLY A 33 -0.17 2.68 6.74
C GLY A 33 -0.44 1.19 6.51
N LEU A 34 -0.38 0.39 7.57
CA LEU A 34 -0.66 -1.04 7.55
C LEU A 34 -2.00 -1.31 8.23
N THR A 35 -2.96 -1.92 7.54
CA THR A 35 -4.29 -2.19 8.13
C THR A 35 -4.20 -3.04 9.39
N THR A 36 -5.01 -2.75 10.43
CA THR A 36 -5.11 -3.63 11.62
C THR A 36 -5.74 -4.98 11.24
N ASP A 37 -5.70 -5.95 12.16
CA ASP A 37 -6.29 -7.27 11.91
C ASP A 37 -7.81 -7.21 11.82
N GLU A 38 -8.44 -6.34 12.60
CA GLU A 38 -9.88 -6.09 12.56
C GLU A 38 -10.29 -5.54 11.20
N PHE A 39 -9.56 -4.52 10.69
CA PHE A 39 -9.86 -3.92 9.40
C PHE A 39 -9.53 -4.86 8.23
N ALA A 40 -8.43 -5.61 8.32
CA ALA A 40 -8.06 -6.61 7.33
C ALA A 40 -9.02 -7.80 7.31
N GLY A 41 -9.65 -8.14 8.44
CA GLY A 41 -10.60 -9.24 8.57
C GLY A 41 -11.86 -9.08 7.71
N ALA A 42 -12.16 -7.87 7.21
CA ALA A 42 -13.26 -7.62 6.28
C ALA A 42 -12.97 -8.10 4.84
N LYS A 43 -11.75 -8.57 4.54
CA LYS A 43 -11.40 -9.09 3.21
C LYS A 43 -12.04 -10.45 2.96
N VAL A 44 -12.40 -10.70 1.70
CA VAL A 44 -13.01 -11.97 1.24
C VAL A 44 -12.04 -13.15 1.19
N HIS A 45 -10.75 -12.92 1.41
CA HIS A 45 -9.69 -13.92 1.41
C HIS A 45 -8.96 -13.90 2.76
N PRO A 46 -8.33 -15.02 3.17
CA PRO A 46 -7.54 -15.06 4.39
C PRO A 46 -6.40 -14.03 4.36
N VAL A 47 -6.19 -13.36 5.49
CA VAL A 47 -5.11 -12.39 5.67
C VAL A 47 -4.30 -12.79 6.91
N HIS A 48 -2.97 -12.74 6.79
CA HIS A 48 -2.08 -12.96 7.93
C HIS A 48 -2.23 -11.86 8.98
N ASN A 49 -1.91 -12.19 10.24
CA ASN A 49 -1.95 -11.20 11.31
C ASN A 49 -0.99 -10.01 11.09
N TYR A 50 -1.23 -8.93 11.80
CA TYR A 50 -0.57 -7.64 11.63
C TYR A 50 0.94 -7.79 11.77
N LYS A 51 1.37 -8.53 12.78
CA LYS A 51 2.78 -8.79 13.05
C LYS A 51 3.47 -9.44 11.84
N LYS A 52 2.85 -10.46 11.24
CA LYS A 52 3.42 -11.14 10.07
C LYS A 52 3.51 -10.23 8.85
N ARG A 53 2.50 -9.40 8.63
CA ARG A 53 2.49 -8.44 7.52
C ARG A 53 3.53 -7.33 7.71
N LEU A 54 3.67 -6.83 8.94
CA LEU A 54 4.71 -5.89 9.32
C LEU A 54 6.12 -6.47 9.09
N GLU A 55 6.34 -7.71 9.49
CA GLU A 55 7.61 -8.43 9.24
C GLU A 55 7.91 -8.52 7.74
N ASN A 56 6.92 -8.89 6.92
CA ASN A 56 7.09 -9.02 5.46
C ASN A 56 7.45 -7.68 4.79
N ILE A 57 6.82 -6.57 5.20
CA ILE A 57 7.12 -5.22 4.70
C ILE A 57 8.51 -4.79 5.15
N THR A 58 8.83 -4.97 6.44
CA THR A 58 10.13 -4.63 7.02
C THR A 58 11.26 -5.35 6.31
N LEU A 59 11.09 -6.66 6.06
CA LEU A 59 12.07 -7.46 5.33
C LEU A 59 12.27 -6.92 3.91
N PHE A 60 11.17 -6.67 3.18
CA PHE A 60 11.23 -6.11 1.83
C PHE A 60 12.01 -4.79 1.79
N ILE A 61 11.70 -3.85 2.68
CA ILE A 61 12.36 -2.53 2.74
C ILE A 61 13.85 -2.68 3.01
N ARG A 62 14.22 -3.52 3.98
CA ARG A 62 15.63 -3.77 4.36
C ARG A 62 16.42 -4.43 3.23
N GLU A 63 15.84 -5.40 2.54
CA GLU A 63 16.48 -6.09 1.41
C GLU A 63 16.78 -5.16 0.22
N HIS A 64 16.00 -4.08 0.05
CA HIS A 64 16.18 -3.14 -1.06
C HIS A 64 17.14 -1.98 -0.72
N GLY A 65 17.54 -1.83 0.53
CA GLY A 65 18.55 -0.84 0.93
C GLY A 65 18.11 0.62 0.73
N TYR A 66 16.82 0.92 0.83
CA TYR A 66 16.35 2.31 0.74
C TYR A 66 16.96 3.16 1.87
N THR A 67 17.39 4.38 1.55
CA THR A 67 18.02 5.29 2.50
C THR A 67 17.04 6.23 3.21
N ALA A 68 15.86 6.46 2.61
CA ALA A 68 14.80 7.25 3.21
C ALA A 68 14.39 6.68 4.57
N THR A 69 14.05 7.54 5.52
CA THR A 69 13.47 7.08 6.79
C THR A 69 12.07 6.52 6.55
N TRP A 70 11.63 5.60 7.39
CA TRP A 70 10.30 5.04 7.26
C TRP A 70 9.73 4.62 8.60
N THR A 71 8.40 4.73 8.70
CA THR A 71 7.62 4.32 9.86
C THR A 71 6.41 3.53 9.39
N VAL A 72 5.89 2.66 10.25
CA VAL A 72 4.67 1.91 9.97
C VAL A 72 3.61 2.29 11.00
N GLU A 73 2.47 2.76 10.52
CA GLU A 73 1.35 3.16 11.34
C GLU A 73 0.18 2.17 11.16
N PRO A 74 -0.48 1.74 12.25
CA PRO A 74 -1.67 0.92 12.13
C PRO A 74 -2.84 1.73 11.53
N LEU A 75 -3.50 1.17 10.50
CA LEU A 75 -4.70 1.73 9.88
C LEU A 75 -5.94 0.97 10.34
N ALA A 76 -6.73 1.58 11.23
CA ALA A 76 -8.00 1.02 11.69
C ALA A 76 -9.17 1.32 10.73
N ASP A 77 -8.97 2.22 9.77
CA ASP A 77 -9.93 2.57 8.73
C ASP A 77 -9.24 2.88 7.39
N ARG A 78 -10.01 3.27 6.38
CA ARG A 78 -9.52 3.53 5.02
C ARG A 78 -8.75 4.85 4.85
N TYR A 79 -8.77 5.76 5.82
CA TYR A 79 -8.12 7.06 5.75
C TYR A 79 -6.89 7.16 6.65
N GLY A 80 -7.00 6.65 7.88
CA GLY A 80 -5.97 6.76 8.92
C GLY A 80 -5.50 8.18 9.16
N SER A 81 -4.19 8.34 9.33
CA SER A 81 -3.55 9.64 9.55
C SER A 81 -3.56 10.55 8.30
N ALA A 82 -3.92 10.05 7.12
CA ALA A 82 -3.84 10.81 5.86
C ALA A 82 -4.78 12.03 5.81
N ILE A 83 -5.83 12.07 6.64
CA ILE A 83 -6.76 13.22 6.73
C ILE A 83 -6.33 14.28 7.75
N VAL A 84 -5.29 14.02 8.55
CA VAL A 84 -4.82 14.91 9.63
C VAL A 84 -3.34 15.29 9.53
N ALA A 85 -2.49 14.34 9.14
CA ALA A 85 -1.04 14.51 9.02
C ALA A 85 -0.67 15.54 7.95
N ASP A 86 0.46 16.22 8.13
CA ASP A 86 1.04 17.06 7.10
C ASP A 86 2.09 16.24 6.35
N PHE A 87 1.93 16.11 5.03
CA PHE A 87 2.81 15.34 4.16
C PHE A 87 2.58 15.78 2.71
N ASP A 88 3.56 15.53 1.85
CA ASP A 88 3.55 16.09 0.49
C ASP A 88 2.83 15.19 -0.52
N ILE A 89 3.07 13.88 -0.46
CA ILE A 89 2.65 12.93 -1.52
C ILE A 89 1.89 11.74 -0.93
N LEU A 90 0.74 11.40 -1.53
CA LEU A 90 0.02 10.15 -1.31
C LEU A 90 0.21 9.21 -2.51
N VAL A 91 0.90 8.10 -2.30
CA VAL A 91 1.16 7.10 -3.34
C VAL A 91 0.08 6.03 -3.31
N VAL A 92 -0.62 5.88 -4.42
CA VAL A 92 -1.81 5.02 -4.55
C VAL A 92 -1.74 4.16 -5.80
N SER A 93 -2.47 3.06 -5.79
CA SER A 93 -2.73 2.27 -7.00
C SER A 93 -4.03 2.75 -7.65
N GLU A 94 -4.30 2.32 -8.89
CA GLU A 94 -5.60 2.51 -9.54
C GLU A 94 -6.79 2.09 -8.63
N GLU A 95 -6.63 1.06 -7.79
CA GLU A 95 -7.68 0.63 -6.86
C GLU A 95 -7.94 1.62 -5.72
N THR A 96 -6.88 2.27 -5.25
CA THR A 96 -6.94 3.15 -4.07
C THR A 96 -7.02 4.63 -4.44
N PHE A 97 -6.93 4.96 -5.74
CA PHE A 97 -7.05 6.32 -6.24
C PHE A 97 -8.38 7.00 -5.87
N PRO A 98 -9.56 6.36 -5.98
CA PRO A 98 -10.82 6.99 -5.55
C PRO A 98 -10.81 7.40 -4.06
N VAL A 99 -10.21 6.57 -3.20
CA VAL A 99 -10.05 6.87 -1.77
C VAL A 99 -9.08 8.04 -1.57
N ALA A 100 -8.03 8.13 -2.38
CA ALA A 100 -7.07 9.24 -2.34
C ALA A 100 -7.72 10.60 -2.69
N VAL A 101 -8.63 10.59 -3.66
CA VAL A 101 -9.46 11.76 -4.00
C VAL A 101 -10.35 12.14 -2.82
N GLU A 102 -11.04 11.16 -2.22
CA GLU A 102 -11.87 11.36 -1.02
C GLU A 102 -11.08 11.95 0.16
N ILE A 103 -9.84 11.48 0.39
CA ILE A 103 -8.93 12.04 1.40
C ILE A 103 -8.69 13.53 1.14
N ASN A 104 -8.39 13.92 -0.10
CA ASN A 104 -8.15 15.33 -0.43
C ASN A 104 -9.39 16.22 -0.27
N GLU A 105 -10.58 15.67 -0.48
CA GLU A 105 -11.83 16.39 -0.22
C GLU A 105 -12.07 16.57 1.28
N ILE A 106 -11.89 15.52 2.10
CA ILE A 106 -11.98 15.60 3.56
C ILE A 106 -10.92 16.57 4.12
N ARG A 107 -9.70 16.55 3.58
CA ARG A 107 -8.63 17.49 3.96
C ARG A 107 -9.07 18.92 3.71
N ARG A 108 -9.62 19.21 2.54
CA ARG A 108 -10.14 20.55 2.19
C ARG A 108 -11.24 20.99 3.17
N GLU A 109 -12.21 20.12 3.46
CA GLU A 109 -13.29 20.40 4.42
C GLU A 109 -12.77 20.71 5.82
N ARG A 110 -11.65 20.09 6.21
CA ARG A 110 -10.97 20.31 7.49
C ARG A 110 -9.95 21.45 7.47
N GLY A 111 -9.90 22.24 6.40
CA GLY A 111 -8.95 23.35 6.24
C GLY A 111 -7.48 22.91 6.10
N LYS A 112 -7.23 21.65 5.76
CA LYS A 112 -5.89 21.11 5.46
C LYS A 112 -5.57 21.29 3.98
N ARG A 113 -4.28 21.48 3.66
CA ARG A 113 -3.80 21.51 2.28
C ARG A 113 -4.00 20.15 1.62
N LYS A 114 -4.40 20.16 0.35
CA LYS A 114 -4.38 18.97 -0.49
C LYS A 114 -2.95 18.46 -0.63
N VAL A 115 -2.81 17.15 -0.81
CA VAL A 115 -1.55 16.48 -1.07
C VAL A 115 -1.49 16.02 -2.52
N ASP A 116 -0.29 15.89 -3.05
CA ASP A 116 -0.08 15.40 -4.41
C ASP A 116 -0.42 13.91 -4.47
N LEU A 117 -1.30 13.54 -5.40
CA LEU A 117 -1.70 12.16 -5.60
C LEU A 117 -0.79 11.54 -6.66
N HIS A 118 -0.03 10.51 -6.28
CA HIS A 118 0.80 9.77 -7.21
C HIS A 118 0.21 8.38 -7.45
N GLU A 119 -0.48 8.24 -8.57
CA GLU A 119 -1.08 6.99 -9.00
C GLU A 119 -0.05 6.10 -9.73
N ILE A 120 -0.01 4.82 -9.38
CA ILE A 120 0.75 3.81 -10.11
C ILE A 120 -0.18 2.85 -10.84
N SER A 121 0.21 2.50 -12.07
CA SER A 121 -0.50 1.45 -12.81
C SER A 121 -0.31 0.10 -12.14
N CYS A 122 -1.37 -0.70 -12.16
CA CYS A 122 -1.33 -2.02 -11.57
C CYS A 122 -0.36 -2.96 -12.31
N VAL A 123 0.15 -3.96 -11.60
CA VAL A 123 1.00 -5.01 -12.19
C VAL A 123 0.11 -6.13 -12.72
N LEU A 124 0.34 -6.54 -13.96
CA LEU A 124 -0.40 -7.61 -14.63
C LEU A 124 0.29 -8.97 -14.41
N ALA A 125 -0.53 -10.01 -14.32
CA ALA A 125 -0.12 -11.41 -14.37
C ALA A 125 0.06 -11.87 -15.84
N GLU A 126 0.54 -13.10 -16.02
CA GLU A 126 0.78 -13.70 -17.35
C GLU A 126 -0.47 -13.77 -18.24
N ASP A 127 -1.66 -13.82 -17.64
CA ASP A 127 -2.93 -13.82 -18.35
C ASP A 127 -3.45 -12.42 -18.71
N GLY A 128 -2.63 -11.39 -18.52
CA GLY A 128 -2.96 -9.99 -18.79
C GLY A 128 -3.94 -9.37 -17.78
N ARG A 129 -4.39 -10.14 -16.77
CA ARG A 129 -5.24 -9.63 -15.70
C ARG A 129 -4.37 -9.17 -14.54
N ARG A 130 -4.90 -8.23 -13.76
CA ARG A 130 -4.21 -7.68 -12.59
C ARG A 130 -3.77 -8.74 -11.58
N ILE A 131 -2.60 -8.58 -10.98
CA ILE A 131 -2.19 -9.33 -9.78
C ILE A 131 -3.02 -8.81 -8.59
N SER A 132 -3.60 -9.73 -7.81
CA SER A 132 -4.26 -9.39 -6.55
C SER A 132 -4.13 -10.50 -5.53
N SER A 133 -4.15 -10.14 -4.25
CA SER A 133 -4.16 -11.08 -3.12
C SER A 133 -5.23 -12.15 -3.24
N THR A 134 -6.45 -11.79 -3.65
CA THR A 134 -7.55 -12.74 -3.83
C THR A 134 -7.20 -13.84 -4.83
N ARG A 135 -6.58 -13.49 -5.97
CA ARG A 135 -6.20 -14.46 -7.00
C ARG A 135 -5.07 -15.39 -6.52
N ILE A 136 -4.14 -14.84 -5.74
CA ILE A 136 -3.06 -15.61 -5.14
C ILE A 136 -3.61 -16.61 -4.10
N CYS A 137 -4.50 -16.15 -3.23
CA CYS A 137 -5.15 -17.01 -2.22
C CYS A 137 -6.03 -18.10 -2.87
N ARG A 138 -6.60 -17.84 -4.04
CA ARG A 138 -7.35 -18.83 -4.83
C ARG A 138 -6.46 -19.81 -5.61
N GLY A 139 -5.14 -19.60 -5.60
CA GLY A 139 -4.22 -20.42 -6.36
C GLY A 139 -4.33 -20.21 -7.87
N GLU A 140 -4.85 -19.06 -8.32
CA GLU A 140 -4.89 -18.74 -9.77
C GLU A 140 -3.50 -18.32 -10.28
N ILE A 141 -2.76 -17.58 -9.45
CA ILE A 141 -1.43 -17.03 -9.74
C ILE A 141 -0.54 -17.07 -8.52
N ASP A 142 0.77 -17.04 -8.73
CA ASP A 142 1.74 -16.81 -7.65
C ASP A 142 1.89 -15.30 -7.33
N ARG A 143 2.70 -14.98 -6.32
CA ARG A 143 2.97 -13.59 -5.88
C ARG A 143 3.68 -12.72 -6.93
N HIS A 144 4.22 -13.33 -7.98
CA HIS A 144 4.90 -12.67 -9.09
C HIS A 144 3.99 -12.54 -10.33
N GLY A 145 2.79 -13.11 -10.29
CA GLY A 145 1.82 -13.07 -11.40
C GLY A 145 1.95 -14.23 -12.38
N ARG A 146 2.68 -15.31 -12.03
CA ARG A 146 2.75 -16.52 -12.86
C ARG A 146 1.52 -17.37 -12.64
N LEU A 147 0.95 -17.93 -13.71
CA LEU A 147 -0.20 -18.83 -13.60
C LEU A 147 0.20 -20.10 -12.85
N ILE A 148 -0.58 -20.48 -11.83
CA ILE A 148 -0.44 -21.77 -11.18
C ILE A 148 -1.27 -22.75 -12.00
N ARG A 149 -0.58 -23.65 -12.71
CA ARG A 149 -1.18 -24.73 -13.52
C ARG A 149 -1.42 -25.97 -12.68
#